data_AF-A0A936V9K4-F1
#
_entry.id   AF-A0A936V9K4-F1
#
_cell.length_a   1.000
_cell.length_b   1.000
_cell.length_c   1.000
_cell.angle_alpha   90.00
_cell.angle_beta   90.00
_cell.angle_gamma   90.00
#
_symmetry.space_group_name_H-M   'P 1'
#
loop_
_entity.id
_entity.type
_entity.pdbx_description
1 polymer ?
#
loop_
_entity_poly.entity_id
_entity_poly.type
_entity_poly.pdbx_seq_one_letter_code
_entity_poly.pdbx_strand_id
1 'polypeptide(L)'
;MRSDWEVVIGLETHAQLNTASKIFSGASTAFGAEPNVQACAVDIALPGVLPVLNRGAVERAIRFGLAIGADVAPRSVFARKNYFYPDLPKGYQISQFELPVVVGGEITIQVGEGDKAYQKVVHLTRAHLEEDAGKSLHEDFHGQSGIDLNRAGTPLLEIVTEPDMCSSAEAVAYAKALHALVQWIDICDGNMQEGSFRCDANVSVRKPGQPLGTRREIKNLNSFRFLQQAIEYEINWQIETIEDGGKIQQATVLFDPDSGETRVMRTKEDAHDYRYFPDPDLLPLEISDAWKAEVAASMPELPVQLAARFEGEYGLSAYDASTLTASRDTATYYVEVVKAAGAAQAKIAANWVMGELAARLNKDEKGVADSPVSAAQLAGLIARIADNTISNNIAKKVFEALWNGDGATADEVIDKQGLKQVTDVSAIEPIIDEVLANNAQNVAEYKAGKEKAFNALVGQVMKASKGKASPAQVNELLKKKLG
;
A
#
# COMPACT_ATOMS: atom_id res chain seq x y z
N MET A 1 5.88 -17.24 -23.55
CA MET A 1 5.54 -16.05 -24.35
C MET A 1 6.15 -16.23 -25.73
N ARG A 2 5.35 -16.14 -26.79
CA ARG A 2 5.85 -16.20 -28.18
C ARG A 2 6.81 -15.01 -28.39
N SER A 3 8.03 -15.28 -28.82
CA SER A 3 9.18 -14.35 -28.83
C SER A 3 9.11 -13.19 -29.83
N ASP A 4 8.01 -13.05 -30.56
CA ASP A 4 7.98 -12.28 -31.81
C ASP A 4 7.13 -10.99 -31.72
N TRP A 5 6.55 -10.71 -30.54
CA TRP A 5 5.66 -9.58 -30.30
C TRP A 5 6.16 -8.71 -29.14
N GLU A 6 6.09 -7.39 -29.34
CA GLU A 6 6.24 -6.39 -28.28
C GLU A 6 4.85 -5.98 -27.79
N VAL A 7 4.69 -5.94 -26.48
CA VAL A 7 3.48 -5.48 -25.79
C VAL A 7 3.70 -4.05 -25.33
N VAL A 8 2.68 -3.21 -25.49
CA VAL A 8 2.68 -1.81 -25.07
C VAL A 8 1.41 -1.54 -24.27
N ILE A 9 1.58 -1.13 -23.01
CA ILE A 9 0.51 -0.92 -22.05
C ILE A 9 0.65 0.48 -21.43
N GLY A 10 -0.46 1.20 -21.39
CA GLY A 10 -0.64 2.39 -20.57
C GLY A 10 -1.83 2.22 -19.64
N LEU A 11 -1.77 2.78 -18.43
CA LEU A 11 -2.89 2.75 -17.49
C LEU A 11 -3.48 4.15 -17.28
N GLU A 12 -4.79 4.16 -17.10
CA GLU A 12 -5.57 5.30 -16.64
C GLU A 12 -6.16 4.91 -15.28
N THR A 13 -5.80 5.63 -14.23
CA THR A 13 -6.22 5.30 -12.86
C THR A 13 -7.03 6.44 -12.28
N HIS A 14 -8.21 6.13 -11.76
CA HIS A 14 -9.03 7.09 -11.01
C HIS A 14 -8.89 6.82 -9.52
N ALA A 15 -8.31 7.78 -8.80
CA ALA A 15 -8.23 7.77 -7.35
C ALA A 15 -9.28 8.73 -6.76
N GLN A 16 -10.20 8.21 -5.98
CA GLN A 16 -11.18 8.99 -5.22
C GLN A 16 -10.49 9.68 -4.05
N LEU A 17 -10.58 11.00 -4.01
CA LEU A 17 -9.88 11.78 -3.00
C LEU A 17 -10.63 11.77 -1.67
N ASN A 18 -9.91 11.55 -0.57
CA ASN A 18 -10.47 11.43 0.77
C ASN A 18 -10.80 12.78 1.44
N THR A 19 -11.49 13.68 0.73
CA THR A 19 -11.97 14.96 1.26
C THR A 19 -13.27 14.79 2.05
N ALA A 20 -13.58 15.70 2.97
CA ALA A 20 -14.85 15.66 3.71
C ALA A 20 -16.07 16.09 2.88
N SER A 21 -15.87 16.99 1.91
CA SER A 21 -16.92 17.46 1.00
C SER A 21 -16.55 17.19 -0.45
N LYS A 22 -17.54 17.22 -1.33
CA LYS A 22 -17.43 17.05 -2.78
C LYS A 22 -16.54 18.11 -3.44
N ILE A 23 -16.16 17.88 -4.70
CA ILE A 23 -15.19 18.76 -5.40
C ILE A 23 -15.78 20.13 -5.74
N PHE A 24 -17.08 20.21 -6.01
CA PHE A 24 -17.76 21.42 -6.44
C PHE A 24 -18.96 21.82 -5.56
N SER A 25 -19.23 21.05 -4.49
CA SER A 25 -20.37 21.25 -3.61
C SER A 25 -20.03 20.96 -2.15
N GLY A 26 -20.90 21.39 -1.23
CA GLY A 26 -20.74 21.18 0.20
C GLY A 26 -21.26 19.83 0.72
N ALA A 27 -21.75 18.94 -0.15
CA ALA A 27 -22.27 17.65 0.27
C ALA A 27 -21.15 16.69 0.69
N SER A 28 -21.50 15.72 1.53
CA SER A 28 -20.59 14.69 2.06
C SER A 28 -20.09 13.74 0.96
N THR A 29 -18.92 13.16 1.19
CA THR A 29 -18.30 12.08 0.40
C THR A 29 -18.33 10.73 1.12
N ALA A 30 -18.87 10.67 2.34
CA ALA A 30 -18.81 9.47 3.18
C ALA A 30 -19.57 8.30 2.56
N PHE A 31 -18.91 7.14 2.46
CA PHE A 31 -19.50 5.93 1.89
C PHE A 31 -20.65 5.34 2.75
N GLY A 32 -21.54 4.58 2.12
CA GLY A 32 -22.55 3.75 2.81
C GLY A 32 -23.86 4.45 3.19
N ALA A 33 -24.08 5.69 2.75
CA ALA A 33 -25.34 6.41 2.99
C ALA A 33 -26.51 5.84 2.17
N GLU A 34 -27.74 6.08 2.63
CA GLU A 34 -28.96 5.76 1.86
C GLU A 34 -28.97 6.50 0.50
N PRO A 35 -29.57 5.93 -0.56
CA PRO A 35 -29.55 6.53 -1.89
C PRO A 35 -30.02 7.99 -1.92
N ASN A 36 -29.28 8.84 -2.64
CA ASN A 36 -29.57 10.27 -2.86
C ASN A 36 -29.62 11.19 -1.61
N VAL A 37 -29.19 10.75 -0.41
CA VAL A 37 -29.15 11.62 0.80
C VAL A 37 -27.92 12.52 0.86
N GLN A 38 -26.89 12.24 0.07
CA GLN A 38 -25.65 13.02 -0.05
C GLN A 38 -25.59 13.81 -1.37
N ALA A 39 -26.74 14.18 -1.94
CA ALA A 39 -26.82 14.98 -3.16
C ALA A 39 -27.50 16.32 -2.87
N CYS A 40 -26.79 17.43 -3.06
CA CYS A 40 -27.33 18.78 -2.93
C CYS A 40 -27.79 19.34 -4.30
N ALA A 41 -28.30 20.57 -4.31
CA ALA A 41 -28.77 21.25 -5.52
C ALA A 41 -27.73 21.30 -6.66
N VAL A 42 -26.44 21.43 -6.32
CA VAL A 42 -25.33 21.42 -7.28
C VAL A 42 -25.14 20.03 -7.88
N ASP A 43 -25.18 18.99 -7.04
CA ASP A 43 -24.93 17.60 -7.46
C ASP A 43 -26.04 17.08 -8.38
N ILE A 44 -27.30 17.44 -8.08
CA ILE A 44 -28.47 17.10 -8.92
C ILE A 44 -28.69 18.09 -10.07
N ALA A 45 -27.79 19.05 -10.27
CA ALA A 45 -27.80 20.01 -11.38
C ALA A 45 -29.08 20.85 -11.51
N LEU A 46 -29.60 21.41 -10.40
CA LEU A 46 -30.74 22.32 -10.48
C LEU A 46 -30.42 23.57 -11.32
N PRO A 47 -31.39 24.12 -12.08
CA PRO A 47 -31.15 25.35 -12.83
C PRO A 47 -30.68 26.51 -11.95
N GLY A 48 -29.58 27.16 -12.33
CA GLY A 48 -29.03 28.34 -11.66
C GLY A 48 -27.97 28.06 -10.57
N VAL A 49 -27.60 26.80 -10.34
CA VAL A 49 -26.50 26.44 -9.43
C VAL A 49 -25.14 26.68 -10.09
N LEU A 50 -24.10 26.92 -9.27
CA LEU A 50 -22.73 27.11 -9.72
C LEU A 50 -21.76 26.20 -8.94
N PRO A 51 -20.70 25.68 -9.58
CA PRO A 51 -19.67 24.89 -8.91
C PRO A 51 -18.74 25.79 -8.07
N VAL A 52 -18.29 25.28 -6.92
CA VAL A 52 -17.26 25.94 -6.09
C VAL A 52 -16.16 24.94 -5.77
N LEU A 53 -14.95 25.17 -6.31
CA LEU A 53 -13.81 24.26 -6.18
C LEU A 53 -13.38 24.03 -4.72
N ASN A 54 -13.21 22.76 -4.36
CA ASN A 54 -12.73 22.31 -3.07
C ASN A 54 -11.21 22.47 -2.94
N ARG A 55 -10.77 23.30 -1.99
CA ARG A 55 -9.35 23.52 -1.69
C ARG A 55 -8.62 22.22 -1.30
N GLY A 56 -9.25 21.36 -0.51
CA GLY A 56 -8.68 20.10 -0.06
C GLY A 56 -8.48 19.08 -1.18
N ALA A 57 -9.26 19.15 -2.27
CA ALA A 57 -9.03 18.34 -3.46
C ALA A 57 -7.77 18.81 -4.21
N VAL A 58 -7.58 20.13 -4.34
CA VAL A 58 -6.37 20.71 -4.93
C VAL A 58 -5.11 20.36 -4.13
N GLU A 59 -5.17 20.48 -2.81
CA GLU A 59 -4.04 20.11 -1.93
C GLU A 59 -3.59 18.66 -2.13
N ARG A 60 -4.54 17.73 -2.32
CA ARG A 60 -4.24 16.32 -2.60
C ARG A 60 -3.61 16.10 -3.97
N ALA A 61 -4.05 16.83 -5.00
CA ALA A 61 -3.41 16.80 -6.31
C ALA A 61 -1.97 17.36 -6.26
N ILE A 62 -1.73 18.43 -5.49
CA ILE A 62 -0.39 18.97 -5.26
C ILE A 62 0.48 17.93 -4.54
N ARG A 63 -0.03 17.30 -3.47
CA ARG A 63 0.69 16.22 -2.76
C ARG A 63 1.11 15.10 -3.70
N PHE A 64 0.19 14.66 -4.56
CA PHE A 64 0.49 13.63 -5.54
C PHE A 64 1.62 14.08 -6.48
N GLY A 65 1.50 15.26 -7.09
CA GLY A 65 2.51 15.78 -8.01
C GLY A 65 3.90 15.89 -7.38
N LEU A 66 3.99 16.40 -6.14
CA LEU A 66 5.24 16.46 -5.40
C LEU A 66 5.81 15.07 -5.10
N ALA A 67 4.95 14.10 -4.77
CA ALA A 67 5.37 12.75 -4.40
C ALA A 67 6.01 11.96 -5.55
N ILE A 68 5.59 12.24 -6.79
CA ILE A 68 6.10 11.59 -8.01
C ILE A 68 7.16 12.43 -8.75
N GLY A 69 7.60 13.55 -8.14
CA GLY A 69 8.56 14.47 -8.77
C GLY A 69 8.04 15.16 -10.05
N ALA A 70 6.72 15.31 -10.19
CA ALA A 70 6.10 15.96 -11.33
C ALA A 70 6.13 17.50 -11.22
N ASP A 71 5.86 18.16 -12.36
CA ASP A 71 5.59 19.59 -12.35
C ASP A 71 4.15 19.86 -11.91
N VAL A 72 4.00 20.56 -10.78
CA VAL A 72 2.71 21.08 -10.33
C VAL A 72 2.48 22.42 -11.00
N ALA A 73 1.54 22.46 -11.94
CA ALA A 73 1.31 23.60 -12.81
C ALA A 73 0.98 24.86 -11.98
N PRO A 74 1.64 26.01 -12.23
CA PRO A 74 1.34 27.26 -11.51
C PRO A 74 -0.06 27.79 -11.86
N ARG A 75 -0.61 27.36 -13.00
CA ARG A 75 -1.94 27.71 -13.49
C ARG A 75 -2.60 26.49 -14.09
N SER A 76 -3.84 26.21 -13.68
CA SER A 76 -4.64 25.09 -14.17
C SER A 76 -6.07 25.55 -14.50
N VAL A 77 -6.69 24.93 -15.51
CA VAL A 77 -8.00 25.34 -16.03
C VAL A 77 -8.93 24.13 -16.10
N PHE A 78 -10.08 24.25 -15.43
CA PHE A 78 -11.16 23.27 -15.55
C PHE A 78 -11.88 23.44 -16.89
N ALA A 79 -12.34 22.33 -17.44
CA ALA A 79 -13.03 22.23 -18.71
C ALA A 79 -14.25 21.32 -18.58
N ARG A 80 -15.24 21.53 -19.43
CA ARG A 80 -16.43 20.66 -19.51
C ARG A 80 -16.19 19.55 -20.52
N LYS A 81 -16.26 18.31 -20.07
CA LYS A 81 -16.33 17.10 -20.89
C LYS A 81 -17.80 16.77 -21.11
N ASN A 82 -18.35 17.09 -22.29
CA ASN A 82 -19.78 17.01 -22.57
C ASN A 82 -20.19 15.62 -23.05
N TYR A 83 -21.04 14.93 -22.29
CA TYR A 83 -21.69 13.69 -22.69
C TYR A 83 -22.97 13.48 -21.87
N PHE A 84 -23.94 12.79 -22.47
CA PHE A 84 -25.23 12.52 -21.83
C PHE A 84 -25.25 11.11 -21.28
N TYR A 85 -25.43 10.99 -19.96
CA TYR A 85 -25.67 9.72 -19.30
C TYR A 85 -26.52 9.95 -18.03
N PRO A 86 -27.42 9.03 -17.65
CA PRO A 86 -28.35 9.26 -16.52
C PRO A 86 -27.69 9.53 -15.16
N ASP A 87 -26.48 9.02 -14.93
CA ASP A 87 -25.71 9.25 -13.70
C ASP A 87 -24.88 10.55 -13.71
N LEU A 88 -24.96 11.34 -14.78
CA LEU A 88 -24.29 12.62 -14.93
C LEU A 88 -25.32 13.76 -15.09
N PRO A 89 -25.86 14.32 -13.99
CA PRO A 89 -27.01 15.22 -14.02
C PRO A 89 -26.81 16.49 -14.87
N LYS A 90 -25.57 17.00 -14.93
CA LYS A 90 -25.25 18.24 -15.65
C LYS A 90 -25.22 18.08 -17.18
N GLY A 91 -25.17 16.86 -17.70
CA GLY A 91 -24.89 16.59 -19.12
C GLY A 91 -23.46 16.92 -19.56
N TYR A 92 -22.59 17.23 -18.58
CA TYR A 92 -21.15 17.37 -18.73
C TYR A 92 -20.48 17.05 -17.39
N GLN A 93 -19.25 16.55 -17.46
CA GLN A 93 -18.37 16.33 -16.32
C GLN A 93 -17.37 17.49 -16.29
N ILE A 94 -17.22 18.13 -15.13
CA ILE A 94 -16.15 19.10 -14.91
C ILE A 94 -14.85 18.33 -14.66
N SER A 95 -13.89 18.49 -15.57
CA SER A 95 -12.58 17.84 -15.56
C SER A 95 -11.51 18.86 -15.98
N GLN A 96 -10.33 18.45 -16.39
CA GLN A 96 -9.28 19.33 -16.91
C GLN A 96 -8.77 18.78 -18.24
N PHE A 97 -8.59 19.65 -19.24
CA PHE A 97 -8.16 19.21 -20.57
C PHE A 97 -6.74 19.68 -20.90
N GLU A 98 -6.54 20.95 -21.24
CA GLU A 98 -5.23 21.43 -21.73
C GLU A 98 -4.22 21.70 -20.59
N LEU A 99 -4.70 22.19 -19.45
CA LEU A 99 -3.86 22.67 -18.34
C LEU A 99 -4.19 21.91 -17.04
N PRO A 100 -3.76 20.63 -16.89
CA PRO A 100 -3.98 19.84 -15.68
C PRO A 100 -3.16 20.36 -14.48
N VAL A 101 -3.52 19.94 -13.27
CA VAL A 101 -2.78 20.31 -12.04
C VAL A 101 -1.37 19.71 -12.03
N VAL A 102 -1.20 18.46 -12.49
CA VAL A 102 0.07 17.74 -12.46
C VAL A 102 0.46 17.31 -13.87
N VAL A 103 1.70 17.62 -14.26
CA VAL A 103 2.27 17.28 -15.57
C VAL A 103 3.56 16.49 -15.37
N GLY A 104 3.68 15.34 -16.05
CA GLY A 104 4.87 14.51 -15.94
C GLY A 104 4.94 13.71 -14.63
N GLY A 105 6.16 13.38 -14.25
CA GLY A 105 6.50 12.59 -13.06
C GLY A 105 6.80 11.13 -13.38
N GLU A 106 7.23 10.40 -12.35
CA GLU A 106 7.63 9.01 -12.52
C GLU A 106 7.39 8.18 -11.25
N ILE A 107 7.16 6.88 -11.45
CA ILE A 107 7.08 5.89 -10.37
C ILE A 107 8.01 4.72 -10.71
N THR A 108 8.93 4.43 -9.80
CA THR A 108 9.79 3.24 -9.89
C THR A 108 9.05 2.02 -9.35
N ILE A 109 8.98 0.97 -10.16
CA ILE A 109 8.30 -0.29 -9.85
C ILE A 109 9.31 -1.42 -9.72
N GLN A 110 9.04 -2.35 -8.80
CA GLN A 110 9.76 -3.61 -8.68
C GLN A 110 8.93 -4.73 -9.30
N VAL A 111 9.50 -5.46 -10.26
CA VAL A 111 8.81 -6.51 -11.01
C VAL A 111 9.51 -7.85 -10.76
N GLY A 112 8.73 -8.89 -10.45
CA GLY A 112 9.24 -10.24 -10.19
C GLY A 112 9.81 -10.44 -8.78
N GLU A 113 10.34 -11.63 -8.53
CA GLU A 113 10.91 -12.05 -7.24
C GLU A 113 12.27 -12.77 -7.45
N GLY A 114 13.13 -12.72 -6.43
CA GLY A 114 14.45 -13.38 -6.44
C GLY A 114 15.34 -12.92 -7.59
N ASP A 115 16.04 -13.86 -8.22
CA ASP A 115 16.99 -13.60 -9.32
C ASP A 115 16.34 -13.03 -10.60
N LYS A 116 15.00 -13.06 -10.68
CA LYS A 116 14.24 -12.49 -11.81
C LYS A 116 13.70 -11.09 -11.50
N ALA A 117 13.95 -10.58 -10.31
CA ALA A 117 13.46 -9.28 -9.90
C ALA A 117 14.25 -8.16 -10.60
N TYR A 118 13.56 -7.16 -11.13
CA TYR A 118 14.18 -5.97 -11.71
C TYR A 118 13.37 -4.71 -11.42
N GLN A 119 14.02 -3.55 -11.54
CA GLN A 119 13.38 -2.25 -11.40
C GLN A 119 13.10 -1.64 -12.77
N LYS A 120 11.98 -0.94 -12.87
CA LYS A 120 11.62 -0.15 -14.05
C LYS A 120 11.03 1.17 -13.60
N VAL A 121 11.34 2.24 -14.33
CA VAL A 121 10.70 3.54 -14.16
C VAL A 121 9.53 3.61 -15.14
N VAL A 122 8.35 3.95 -14.62
CA VAL A 122 7.15 4.24 -15.42
C VAL A 122 6.91 5.73 -15.35
N HIS A 123 6.88 6.40 -16.50
CA HIS A 123 6.62 7.83 -16.58
C HIS A 123 5.11 8.08 -16.59
N LEU A 124 4.73 9.21 -16.02
CA LEU A 124 3.35 9.68 -16.00
C LEU A 124 3.21 10.83 -16.99
N THR A 125 2.15 10.82 -17.78
CA THR A 125 1.83 11.94 -18.67
C THR A 125 1.27 13.12 -17.86
N ARG A 126 0.33 12.81 -16.95
CA ARG A 126 -0.43 13.81 -16.18
C ARG A 126 -1.19 13.19 -15.02
N ALA A 127 -1.57 14.04 -14.06
CA ALA A 127 -2.67 13.76 -13.16
C ALA A 127 -3.57 14.98 -12.99
N HIS A 128 -4.88 14.80 -13.06
CA HIS A 128 -5.81 15.91 -13.14
C HIS A 128 -7.09 15.69 -12.34
N LEU A 129 -7.67 16.81 -11.89
CA LEU A 129 -8.86 16.80 -11.06
C LEU A 129 -10.12 16.72 -11.90
N GLU A 130 -11.06 15.90 -11.45
CA GLU A 130 -12.40 15.85 -12.00
C GLU A 130 -13.43 15.45 -10.95
N GLU A 131 -14.70 15.49 -11.33
CA GLU A 131 -15.80 14.98 -10.51
C GLU A 131 -16.22 13.59 -10.95
N ASP A 132 -16.59 12.73 -9.99
CA ASP A 132 -17.19 11.43 -10.31
C ASP A 132 -18.66 11.58 -10.74
N ALA A 133 -19.14 10.59 -11.49
CA ALA A 133 -20.55 10.43 -11.80
C ALA A 133 -21.27 9.65 -10.68
N GLY A 134 -22.60 9.67 -10.73
CA GLY A 134 -23.44 8.82 -9.89
C GLY A 134 -23.29 7.33 -10.20
N LYS A 135 -24.20 6.53 -9.67
CA LYS A 135 -24.28 5.09 -9.91
C LYS A 135 -25.61 4.74 -10.58
N SER A 136 -25.53 3.95 -11.64
CA SER A 136 -26.69 3.32 -12.27
C SER A 136 -26.85 1.88 -11.76
N LEU A 137 -28.04 1.53 -11.27
CA LEU A 137 -28.41 0.22 -10.76
C LEU A 137 -29.47 -0.41 -11.67
N HIS A 138 -29.16 -1.56 -12.26
CA HIS A 138 -30.03 -2.24 -13.23
C HIS A 138 -30.73 -3.48 -12.66
N GLU A 139 -30.13 -4.16 -11.68
CA GLU A 139 -30.57 -5.48 -11.22
C GLU A 139 -31.88 -5.44 -10.42
N ASP A 140 -32.10 -4.37 -9.66
CA ASP A 140 -33.27 -4.24 -8.77
C ASP A 140 -34.50 -3.62 -9.45
N PHE A 141 -34.39 -3.18 -10.71
CA PHE A 141 -35.42 -2.40 -11.41
C PHE A 141 -35.79 -3.03 -12.77
N HIS A 142 -36.80 -3.90 -12.78
CA HIS A 142 -37.25 -4.55 -14.01
C HIS A 142 -37.64 -3.54 -15.11
N GLY A 143 -36.91 -3.58 -16.23
CA GLY A 143 -37.16 -2.72 -17.39
C GLY A 143 -36.82 -1.24 -17.18
N GLN A 144 -36.18 -0.88 -16.06
CA GLN A 144 -35.79 0.49 -15.71
C GLN A 144 -34.37 0.49 -15.11
N SER A 145 -33.91 1.64 -14.65
CA SER A 145 -32.62 1.76 -13.95
C SER A 145 -32.78 2.76 -12.81
N GLY A 146 -32.32 2.38 -11.62
CA GLY A 146 -32.26 3.27 -10.47
C GLY A 146 -31.00 4.12 -10.53
N ILE A 147 -31.14 5.43 -10.30
CA ILE A 147 -30.02 6.37 -10.30
C ILE A 147 -29.78 6.84 -8.86
N ASP A 148 -28.56 6.61 -8.38
CA ASP A 148 -28.07 7.11 -7.09
C ASP A 148 -26.98 8.17 -7.33
N LEU A 149 -27.25 9.40 -6.90
CA LEU A 149 -26.39 10.56 -7.06
C LEU A 149 -25.55 10.87 -5.82
N ASN A 150 -25.52 9.98 -4.82
CA ASN A 150 -24.63 10.13 -3.66
C ASN A 150 -23.17 10.35 -4.09
N ARG A 151 -22.69 9.61 -5.09
CA ARG A 151 -21.32 9.70 -5.61
C ARG A 151 -21.10 10.85 -6.60
N ALA A 152 -22.15 11.39 -7.21
CA ALA A 152 -22.01 12.45 -8.20
C ALA A 152 -21.37 13.69 -7.56
N GLY A 153 -20.25 14.18 -8.11
CA GLY A 153 -19.51 15.31 -7.55
C GLY A 153 -18.40 14.94 -6.57
N THR A 154 -18.17 13.65 -6.26
CA THR A 154 -17.03 13.24 -5.43
C THR A 154 -15.71 13.55 -6.17
N PRO A 155 -14.67 14.10 -5.50
CA PRO A 155 -13.45 14.45 -6.21
C PRO A 155 -12.66 13.22 -6.64
N LEU A 156 -12.20 13.24 -7.89
CA LEU A 156 -11.30 12.25 -8.45
C LEU A 156 -9.99 12.91 -8.90
N LEU A 157 -8.93 12.13 -8.82
CA LEU A 157 -7.68 12.40 -9.51
C LEU A 157 -7.48 11.31 -10.57
N GLU A 158 -7.58 11.69 -11.85
CA GLU A 158 -7.30 10.80 -12.98
C GLU A 158 -5.80 10.89 -13.32
N ILE A 159 -5.11 9.76 -13.17
CA ILE A 159 -3.65 9.60 -13.28
C ILE A 159 -3.37 8.76 -14.51
N VAL A 160 -2.65 9.33 -15.47
CA VAL A 160 -2.40 8.72 -16.78
C VAL A 160 -0.92 8.46 -16.96
N THR A 161 -0.57 7.21 -17.28
CA THR A 161 0.82 6.84 -17.59
C THR A 161 1.16 7.09 -19.04
N GLU A 162 2.46 7.28 -19.30
CA GLU A 162 3.01 6.95 -20.61
C GLU A 162 2.82 5.45 -20.90
N PRO A 163 2.80 5.02 -22.19
CA PRO A 163 2.65 3.63 -22.56
C PRO A 163 3.97 2.85 -22.40
N ASP A 164 4.58 2.93 -21.22
CA ASP A 164 5.92 2.40 -20.94
C ASP A 164 5.92 0.90 -20.62
N MET A 165 4.79 0.34 -20.19
CA MET A 165 4.73 -1.01 -19.64
C MET A 165 4.69 -2.07 -20.75
N CYS A 166 5.47 -3.14 -20.59
CA CYS A 166 5.68 -4.17 -21.61
C CYS A 166 5.15 -5.55 -21.21
N SER A 167 4.50 -5.66 -20.06
CA SER A 167 3.92 -6.92 -19.58
C SER A 167 2.79 -6.68 -18.58
N SER A 168 1.92 -7.67 -18.41
CA SER A 168 0.89 -7.67 -17.35
C SER A 168 1.51 -7.57 -15.95
N ALA A 169 2.68 -8.18 -15.74
CA ALA A 169 3.41 -8.12 -14.48
C ALA A 169 3.88 -6.70 -14.15
N GLU A 170 4.39 -5.95 -15.13
CA GLU A 170 4.72 -4.53 -14.97
C GLU A 170 3.49 -3.68 -14.66
N ALA A 171 2.37 -3.92 -15.37
CA ALA A 171 1.13 -3.18 -15.13
C ALA A 171 0.58 -3.40 -13.71
N VAL A 172 0.62 -4.64 -13.22
CA VAL A 172 0.23 -4.94 -11.83
C VAL A 172 1.20 -4.32 -10.82
N ALA A 173 2.50 -4.38 -11.08
CA ALA A 173 3.51 -3.79 -10.20
C ALA A 173 3.33 -2.27 -10.11
N TYR A 174 3.07 -1.58 -11.22
CA TYR A 174 2.72 -0.17 -11.25
C TYR A 174 1.44 0.13 -10.49
N ALA A 175 0.35 -0.60 -10.76
CA ALA A 175 -0.94 -0.35 -10.10
C ALA A 175 -0.82 -0.52 -8.57
N LYS A 176 -0.05 -1.50 -8.10
CA LYS A 176 0.26 -1.68 -6.67
C LYS A 176 1.15 -0.57 -6.11
N ALA A 177 2.18 -0.14 -6.83
CA ALA A 177 3.05 0.94 -6.39
C ALA A 177 2.29 2.27 -6.28
N LEU A 178 1.44 2.58 -7.26
CA LEU A 178 0.58 3.75 -7.25
C LEU A 178 -0.42 3.67 -6.08
N HIS A 179 -1.08 2.53 -5.91
CA HIS A 179 -2.01 2.30 -4.79
C HIS A 179 -1.35 2.51 -3.43
N ALA A 180 -0.17 1.92 -3.21
CA ALA A 180 0.60 2.12 -1.98
C ALA A 180 1.00 3.59 -1.79
N LEU A 181 1.39 4.27 -2.87
CA LEU A 181 1.77 5.68 -2.82
C LEU A 181 0.58 6.56 -2.40
N VAL A 182 -0.58 6.45 -3.06
CA VAL A 182 -1.74 7.32 -2.77
C VAL A 182 -2.29 7.12 -1.35
N GLN A 183 -2.17 5.90 -0.81
CA GLN A 183 -2.47 5.63 0.60
C GLN A 183 -1.41 6.25 1.52
N TRP A 184 -0.12 6.11 1.17
CA TRP A 184 0.98 6.65 1.96
C TRP A 184 0.87 8.17 2.14
N ILE A 185 0.64 8.91 1.05
CA ILE A 185 0.48 10.36 1.09
C ILE A 185 -0.92 10.82 1.53
N ASP A 186 -1.79 9.88 1.92
CA ASP A 186 -3.12 10.10 2.48
C ASP A 186 -3.98 11.01 1.59
N ILE A 187 -4.10 10.61 0.32
CA ILE A 187 -5.01 11.26 -0.62
C ILE A 187 -6.19 10.38 -1.01
N CYS A 188 -6.07 9.06 -0.88
CA CYS A 188 -7.08 8.06 -1.25
C CYS A 188 -6.98 6.87 -0.29
N ASP A 189 -8.12 6.29 0.10
CA ASP A 189 -8.15 5.08 0.94
C ASP A 189 -7.72 3.81 0.18
N GLY A 190 -7.69 3.84 -1.15
CA GLY A 190 -7.27 2.73 -2.00
C GLY A 190 -8.28 1.57 -2.08
N ASN A 191 -9.51 1.71 -1.59
CA ASN A 191 -10.46 0.60 -1.58
C ASN A 191 -11.01 0.33 -2.99
N MET A 192 -10.49 -0.72 -3.63
CA MET A 192 -10.93 -1.11 -4.97
C MET A 192 -12.34 -1.73 -4.99
N GLN A 193 -12.80 -2.33 -3.89
CA GLN A 193 -14.14 -2.93 -3.81
C GLN A 193 -15.24 -1.86 -3.74
N GLU A 194 -14.97 -0.78 -3.01
CA GLU A 194 -15.87 0.38 -2.91
C GLU A 194 -15.74 1.32 -4.12
N GLY A 195 -14.75 1.08 -4.99
CA GLY A 195 -14.52 1.85 -6.22
C GLY A 195 -13.71 3.14 -6.00
N SER A 196 -13.12 3.31 -4.81
CA SER A 196 -12.24 4.45 -4.51
C SER A 196 -10.95 4.44 -5.33
N PHE A 197 -10.53 3.27 -5.82
CA PHE A 197 -9.36 3.13 -6.70
C PHE A 197 -9.71 2.23 -7.89
N ARG A 198 -9.74 2.80 -9.09
CA ARG A 198 -10.15 2.13 -10.33
C ARG A 198 -9.04 2.23 -11.36
N CYS A 199 -8.80 1.14 -12.09
CA CYS A 199 -7.83 1.13 -13.18
C CYS A 199 -8.52 0.74 -14.49
N ASP A 200 -8.20 1.47 -15.55
CA ASP A 200 -8.49 1.12 -16.93
C ASP A 200 -7.14 0.86 -17.64
N ALA A 201 -7.11 -0.13 -18.54
CA ALA A 201 -5.90 -0.54 -19.22
C ALA A 201 -5.99 -0.34 -20.73
N ASN A 202 -5.02 0.37 -21.31
CA ASN A 202 -4.87 0.52 -22.75
C ASN A 202 -3.80 -0.47 -23.22
N VAL A 203 -4.19 -1.45 -24.04
CA VAL A 203 -3.31 -2.54 -24.50
C VAL A 203 -3.17 -2.51 -26.00
N SER A 204 -1.93 -2.62 -26.48
CA SER A 204 -1.62 -2.85 -27.88
C SER A 204 -0.42 -3.79 -28.04
N VAL A 205 -0.41 -4.54 -29.13
CA VAL A 205 0.73 -5.38 -29.53
C VAL A 205 1.29 -4.94 -30.89
N ARG A 206 2.59 -5.11 -31.09
CA ARG A 206 3.26 -4.85 -32.36
C ARG A 206 4.41 -5.82 -32.59
N LYS A 207 4.89 -5.90 -33.84
CA LYS A 207 6.17 -6.55 -34.11
C LYS A 207 7.34 -5.61 -33.78
N PRO A 208 8.49 -6.13 -33.33
CA PRO A 208 9.68 -5.32 -33.08
C PRO A 208 10.00 -4.38 -34.25
N GLY A 209 10.26 -3.10 -33.93
CA GLY A 209 10.59 -2.07 -34.91
C GLY A 209 9.42 -1.50 -35.73
N GLN A 210 8.18 -1.96 -35.52
CA GLN A 210 6.99 -1.37 -36.14
C GLN A 210 6.45 -0.17 -35.33
N PRO A 211 5.61 0.70 -35.93
CA PRO A 211 4.81 1.67 -35.18
C PRO A 211 3.94 1.00 -34.10
N LEU A 212 3.46 1.80 -33.14
CA LEU A 212 2.48 1.32 -32.15
C LEU A 212 1.25 0.74 -32.86
N GLY A 213 0.76 -0.40 -32.36
CA GLY A 213 -0.44 -1.04 -32.88
C GLY A 213 -1.71 -0.28 -32.53
N THR A 214 -2.85 -0.79 -33.01
CA THR A 214 -4.16 -0.28 -32.58
C THR A 214 -4.39 -0.64 -31.12
N ARG A 215 -4.75 0.34 -30.28
CA ARG A 215 -5.07 0.11 -28.87
C ARG A 215 -6.50 -0.38 -28.68
N ARG A 216 -6.71 -1.27 -27.70
CA ARG A 216 -8.02 -1.53 -27.10
C ARG A 216 -7.98 -1.14 -25.62
N GLU A 217 -9.06 -0.54 -25.16
CA GLU A 217 -9.20 0.00 -23.80
C GLU A 217 -10.08 -0.93 -22.99
N ILE A 218 -9.54 -1.52 -21.92
CA ILE A 218 -10.25 -2.37 -20.98
C ILE A 218 -10.71 -1.50 -19.81
N LYS A 219 -12.03 -1.42 -19.59
CA LYS A 219 -12.60 -0.60 -18.51
C LYS A 219 -13.05 -1.42 -17.30
N ASN A 220 -13.18 -0.72 -16.16
CA ASN A 220 -13.82 -1.19 -14.93
C ASN A 220 -13.08 -2.35 -14.24
N LEU A 221 -11.75 -2.25 -14.15
CA LEU A 221 -10.93 -3.26 -13.46
C LEU A 221 -10.80 -2.91 -11.98
N ASN A 222 -11.57 -3.62 -11.16
CA ASN A 222 -11.67 -3.39 -9.70
C ASN A 222 -10.79 -4.34 -8.87
N SER A 223 -9.79 -4.99 -9.48
CA SER A 223 -8.83 -5.85 -8.81
C SER A 223 -7.53 -5.95 -9.60
N PHE A 224 -6.38 -5.99 -8.92
CA PHE A 224 -5.10 -6.27 -9.57
C PHE A 224 -5.05 -7.64 -10.27
N ARG A 225 -5.78 -8.64 -9.74
CA ARG A 225 -5.88 -9.95 -10.40
C ARG A 225 -6.65 -9.83 -11.72
N PHE A 226 -7.76 -9.11 -11.73
CA PHE A 226 -8.55 -8.89 -12.94
C PHE A 226 -7.82 -8.03 -13.94
N LEU A 227 -7.07 -7.02 -13.49
CA LEU A 227 -6.16 -6.25 -14.34
C LEU A 227 -5.18 -7.16 -15.07
N GLN A 228 -4.52 -8.06 -14.34
CA GLN A 228 -3.58 -9.01 -14.93
C GLN A 228 -4.25 -9.91 -15.97
N GLN A 229 -5.34 -10.57 -15.59
CA GLN A 229 -6.05 -11.53 -16.44
C GLN A 229 -6.60 -10.88 -17.71
N ALA A 230 -7.18 -9.68 -17.58
CA ALA A 230 -7.74 -8.95 -18.70
C ALA A 230 -6.66 -8.52 -19.69
N ILE A 231 -5.52 -8.01 -19.19
CA ILE A 231 -4.37 -7.66 -20.04
C ILE A 231 -3.82 -8.90 -20.76
N GLU A 232 -3.65 -10.02 -20.05
CA GLU A 232 -3.14 -11.26 -20.65
C GLU A 232 -4.08 -11.82 -21.72
N TYR A 233 -5.39 -11.81 -21.47
CA TYR A 233 -6.39 -12.19 -22.46
C TYR A 233 -6.30 -11.30 -23.70
N GLU A 234 -6.29 -9.98 -23.50
CA GLU A 234 -6.28 -9.01 -24.59
C GLU A 234 -5.02 -9.08 -25.44
N ILE A 235 -3.84 -9.29 -24.82
CA ILE A 235 -2.58 -9.51 -25.55
C ILE A 235 -2.70 -10.73 -26.45
N ASN A 236 -3.15 -11.87 -25.92
CA ASN A 236 -3.26 -13.11 -26.69
C ASN A 236 -4.29 -12.98 -27.81
N TRP A 237 -5.46 -12.40 -27.51
CA TRP A 237 -6.52 -12.15 -28.48
C TRP A 237 -6.04 -11.27 -29.64
N GLN A 238 -5.30 -10.19 -29.35
CA GLN A 238 -4.77 -9.32 -30.41
C GLN A 238 -3.73 -10.05 -31.27
N ILE A 239 -2.82 -10.81 -30.65
CA ILE A 239 -1.80 -11.58 -31.37
C ILE A 239 -2.46 -12.61 -32.30
N GLU A 240 -3.38 -13.42 -31.78
CA GLU A 240 -4.10 -14.43 -32.56
C GLU A 240 -4.87 -13.80 -33.72
N THR A 241 -5.58 -12.70 -33.46
CA THR A 241 -6.32 -11.97 -34.49
C THR A 241 -5.41 -11.48 -35.63
N ILE A 242 -4.20 -10.98 -35.31
CA ILE A 242 -3.27 -10.50 -36.34
C ILE A 242 -2.59 -11.66 -37.07
N GLU A 243 -2.24 -12.74 -36.36
CA GLU A 243 -1.63 -13.95 -36.94
C GLU A 243 -2.59 -14.67 -37.90
N ASP A 244 -3.90 -14.63 -37.61
CA ASP A 244 -4.96 -15.14 -38.49
C ASP A 244 -5.25 -14.22 -39.70
N GLY A 245 -4.50 -13.12 -39.86
CA GLY A 245 -4.64 -12.17 -40.96
C GLY A 245 -5.73 -11.10 -40.74
N GLY A 246 -6.30 -11.03 -39.53
CA GLY A 246 -7.25 -10.01 -39.12
C GLY A 246 -6.60 -8.65 -38.83
N LYS A 247 -7.43 -7.68 -38.45
CA LYS A 247 -7.00 -6.33 -38.06
C LYS A 247 -7.65 -5.94 -36.73
N ILE A 248 -6.84 -5.39 -35.84
CA ILE A 248 -7.34 -4.86 -34.57
C ILE A 248 -8.11 -3.57 -34.82
N GLN A 249 -9.35 -3.53 -34.34
CA GLN A 249 -10.18 -2.34 -34.33
C GLN A 249 -10.08 -1.67 -32.96
N GLN A 250 -10.06 -0.34 -32.95
CA GLN A 250 -10.07 0.39 -31.70
C GLN A 250 -11.45 0.26 -31.04
N ALA A 251 -11.46 -0.27 -29.81
CA ALA A 251 -12.69 -0.53 -29.07
C ALA A 251 -12.46 -0.34 -27.57
N THR A 252 -13.55 0.00 -26.88
CA THR A 252 -13.65 -0.14 -25.43
C THR A 252 -14.26 -1.51 -25.14
N VAL A 253 -13.62 -2.26 -24.23
CA VAL A 253 -14.01 -3.61 -23.84
C VAL A 253 -14.23 -3.69 -22.34
N LEU A 254 -15.04 -4.65 -21.91
CA LEU A 254 -15.25 -4.99 -20.51
C LEU A 254 -14.70 -6.39 -20.25
N PHE A 255 -14.06 -6.59 -19.11
CA PHE A 255 -13.60 -7.90 -18.67
C PHE A 255 -14.71 -8.61 -17.88
N ASP A 256 -14.98 -9.86 -18.23
CA ASP A 256 -15.90 -10.74 -17.49
C ASP A 256 -15.08 -11.69 -16.60
N PRO A 257 -15.10 -11.53 -15.26
CA PRO A 257 -14.36 -12.38 -14.34
C PRO A 257 -14.76 -13.87 -14.36
N ASP A 258 -15.98 -14.20 -14.76
CA ASP A 258 -16.50 -15.57 -14.73
C ASP A 258 -16.00 -16.38 -15.93
N SER A 259 -15.98 -15.75 -17.11
CA SER A 259 -15.44 -16.37 -18.33
C SER A 259 -13.94 -16.15 -18.51
N GLY A 260 -13.38 -15.08 -17.91
CA GLY A 260 -12.00 -14.65 -18.13
C GLY A 260 -11.78 -13.98 -19.48
N GLU A 261 -12.84 -13.55 -20.16
CA GLU A 261 -12.79 -12.98 -21.51
C GLU A 261 -13.11 -11.48 -21.52
N THR A 262 -12.62 -10.77 -22.53
CA THR A 262 -13.04 -9.39 -22.80
C THR A 262 -14.15 -9.34 -23.84
N ARG A 263 -15.21 -8.58 -23.57
CA ARG A 263 -16.33 -8.36 -24.50
C ARG A 263 -16.32 -6.92 -25.01
N VAL A 264 -16.52 -6.75 -26.31
CA VAL A 264 -16.65 -5.41 -26.91
C VAL A 264 -17.90 -4.74 -26.37
N MET A 265 -17.72 -3.56 -25.78
CA MET A 265 -18.81 -2.69 -25.37
C MET A 265 -19.18 -1.73 -26.51
N ARG A 266 -18.17 -1.08 -27.11
CA ARG A 266 -18.34 -0.14 -28.23
C ARG A 266 -17.08 -0.06 -29.10
N THR A 267 -17.27 0.17 -30.39
CA THR A 267 -16.19 0.46 -31.35
C THR A 267 -16.06 1.98 -31.56
N LYS A 268 -14.87 2.43 -31.99
CA LYS A 268 -14.53 3.87 -32.08
C LYS A 268 -14.98 4.57 -33.37
N GLU A 269 -15.89 4.01 -34.16
CA GLU A 269 -16.56 4.83 -35.20
C GLU A 269 -17.31 6.03 -34.55
N ASP A 270 -17.60 5.92 -33.25
CA ASP A 270 -18.03 6.98 -32.34
C ASP A 270 -16.87 7.54 -31.50
N ALA A 271 -15.81 8.10 -32.10
CA ALA A 271 -14.90 8.95 -31.32
C ALA A 271 -15.72 10.10 -30.73
N HIS A 272 -16.12 9.97 -29.47
CA HIS A 272 -17.02 10.94 -28.85
C HIS A 272 -16.33 12.31 -28.87
N ASP A 273 -16.86 13.20 -29.70
CA ASP A 273 -16.57 14.62 -29.60
C ASP A 273 -17.16 15.11 -28.27
N TYR A 274 -16.35 14.97 -27.22
CA TYR A 274 -16.68 15.45 -25.88
C TYR A 274 -16.78 16.98 -25.83
N ARG A 275 -16.49 17.69 -26.95
CA ARG A 275 -16.61 19.13 -27.10
C ARG A 275 -15.99 19.85 -25.92
N TYR A 276 -14.75 19.51 -25.58
CA TYR A 276 -14.04 20.14 -24.47
C TYR A 276 -13.97 21.65 -24.69
N PHE A 277 -14.33 22.41 -23.66
CA PHE A 277 -14.08 23.85 -23.60
C PHE A 277 -13.86 24.27 -22.13
N PRO A 278 -13.09 25.34 -21.87
CA PRO A 278 -12.88 25.86 -20.52
C PRO A 278 -14.20 26.14 -19.81
N ASP A 279 -14.33 25.71 -18.55
CA ASP A 279 -15.55 25.94 -17.78
C ASP A 279 -15.65 27.43 -17.39
N PRO A 280 -16.65 28.18 -17.90
CA PRO A 280 -16.76 29.61 -17.63
C PRO A 280 -17.18 29.92 -16.18
N ASP A 281 -17.74 28.94 -15.46
CA ASP A 281 -18.21 29.13 -14.09
C ASP A 281 -17.06 29.01 -13.07
N LEU A 282 -15.90 28.49 -13.49
CA LEU A 282 -14.70 28.34 -12.67
C LEU A 282 -13.58 29.22 -13.21
N LEU A 283 -13.11 30.14 -12.37
CA LEU A 283 -11.90 30.90 -12.69
C LEU A 283 -10.68 29.95 -12.76
N PRO A 284 -9.66 30.30 -13.55
CA PRO A 284 -8.38 29.59 -13.56
C PRO A 284 -7.80 29.44 -12.15
N LEU A 285 -7.35 28.23 -11.82
CA LEU A 285 -6.72 27.90 -10.55
C LEU A 285 -5.25 28.34 -10.59
N GLU A 286 -4.86 29.24 -9.69
CA GLU A 286 -3.47 29.66 -9.51
C GLU A 286 -2.86 28.93 -8.31
N ILE A 287 -1.77 28.20 -8.55
CA ILE A 287 -1.04 27.43 -7.53
C ILE A 287 0.32 28.09 -7.30
N SER A 288 0.37 28.97 -6.30
CA SER A 288 1.60 29.68 -5.92
C SER A 288 2.66 28.74 -5.36
N ASP A 289 3.94 29.10 -5.51
CA ASP A 289 5.05 28.35 -4.93
C ASP A 289 4.99 28.29 -3.39
N ALA A 290 4.44 29.34 -2.75
CA ALA A 290 4.20 29.34 -1.31
C ALA A 290 3.24 28.23 -0.89
N TRP A 291 2.18 28.00 -1.67
CA TRP A 291 1.22 26.92 -1.40
C TRP A 291 1.84 25.54 -1.66
N LYS A 292 2.64 25.39 -2.72
CA LYS A 292 3.41 24.15 -2.96
C LYS A 292 4.34 23.83 -1.79
N ALA A 293 5.05 24.84 -1.27
CA ALA A 293 5.94 24.69 -0.13
C ALA A 293 5.19 24.36 1.18
N GLU A 294 4.04 24.97 1.42
CA GLU A 294 3.16 24.65 2.55
C GLU A 294 2.71 23.18 2.49
N VAL A 295 2.25 22.72 1.31
CA VAL A 295 1.85 21.33 1.10
C VAL A 295 3.03 20.39 1.31
N ALA A 296 4.19 20.66 0.72
CA ALA A 296 5.40 19.87 0.88
C ALA A 296 5.82 19.72 2.34
N ALA A 297 5.74 20.79 3.14
CA ALA A 297 6.07 20.76 4.57
C ALA A 297 5.09 19.94 5.41
N SER A 298 3.85 19.76 4.93
CA SER A 298 2.81 18.95 5.59
C SER A 298 2.84 17.47 5.20
N MET A 299 3.59 17.11 4.15
CA MET A 299 3.63 15.74 3.64
C MET A 299 4.44 14.83 4.58
N PRO A 300 4.04 13.55 4.73
CA PRO A 300 4.90 12.57 5.34
C PRO A 300 6.15 12.34 4.47
N GLU A 301 7.27 11.97 5.11
CA GLU A 301 8.44 11.47 4.38
C GLU A 301 8.01 10.32 3.46
N LEU A 302 8.45 10.33 2.20
CA LEU A 302 8.13 9.25 1.26
C LEU A 302 8.85 7.95 1.67
N PRO A 303 8.34 6.76 1.29
CA PRO A 303 8.92 5.48 1.70
C PRO A 303 10.43 5.37 1.47
N VAL A 304 10.89 5.82 0.29
CA VAL A 304 12.32 5.78 -0.09
C VAL A 304 13.16 6.69 0.79
N GLN A 305 12.66 7.90 1.10
CA GLN A 305 13.34 8.86 1.96
C GLN A 305 13.42 8.32 3.40
N LEU A 306 12.31 7.76 3.89
CA LEU A 306 12.23 7.18 5.21
C LEU A 306 13.11 5.94 5.37
N ALA A 307 13.19 5.09 4.34
CA ALA A 307 14.07 3.92 4.33
C ALA A 307 15.54 4.35 4.38
N ALA A 308 15.94 5.33 3.57
CA ALA A 308 17.29 5.89 3.62
C ALA A 308 17.62 6.49 4.99
N ARG A 309 16.65 7.14 5.64
CA ARG A 309 16.80 7.65 7.01
C ARG A 309 16.98 6.51 8.01
N PHE A 310 16.22 5.42 7.91
CA PHE A 310 16.37 4.25 8.76
C PHE A 310 17.75 3.58 8.61
N GLU A 311 18.29 3.50 7.39
CA GLU A 311 19.64 3.00 7.17
C GLU A 311 20.70 3.93 7.80
N GLY A 312 20.59 5.24 7.56
CA GLY A 312 21.57 6.22 8.02
C GLY A 312 21.53 6.50 9.53
N GLU A 313 20.35 6.77 10.08
CA GLU A 313 20.18 7.17 11.48
C GLU A 313 20.12 5.97 12.44
N TYR A 314 19.51 4.86 12.00
CA TYR A 314 19.28 3.70 12.86
C TYR A 314 20.21 2.52 12.56
N GLY A 315 21.06 2.60 11.53
CA GLY A 315 21.99 1.54 11.15
C GLY A 315 21.27 0.26 10.71
N LEU A 316 20.04 0.38 10.21
CA LEU A 316 19.30 -0.76 9.67
C LEU A 316 19.89 -1.21 8.32
N SER A 317 19.70 -2.48 7.99
CA SER A 317 20.00 -2.95 6.63
C SER A 317 18.94 -2.46 5.65
N ALA A 318 19.29 -2.38 4.36
CA ALA A 318 18.33 -2.04 3.30
C ALA A 318 17.09 -2.96 3.30
N TYR A 319 17.27 -4.24 3.66
CA TYR A 319 16.16 -5.19 3.81
C TYR A 319 15.22 -4.82 4.95
N ASP A 320 15.76 -4.51 6.13
CA ASP A 320 14.95 -4.11 7.28
C ASP A 320 14.24 -2.78 7.00
N ALA A 321 14.96 -1.81 6.43
CA ALA A 321 14.42 -0.49 6.11
C ALA A 321 13.25 -0.59 5.13
N SER A 322 13.46 -1.27 3.98
CA SER A 322 12.41 -1.45 2.97
C SER A 322 11.19 -2.22 3.50
N THR A 323 11.40 -3.22 4.35
CA THR A 323 10.29 -3.98 4.97
C THR A 323 9.49 -3.12 5.94
N LEU A 324 10.15 -2.32 6.79
CA LEU A 324 9.47 -1.43 7.74
C LEU A 324 8.76 -0.27 7.06
N THR A 325 9.23 0.17 5.89
CA THR A 325 8.60 1.22 5.08
C THR A 325 7.65 0.67 4.01
N ALA A 326 7.28 -0.61 4.06
CA ALA A 326 6.34 -1.20 3.10
C ALA A 326 4.91 -0.66 3.25
N SER A 327 4.53 -0.22 4.45
CA SER A 327 3.27 0.49 4.71
C SER A 327 3.44 1.61 5.72
N ARG A 328 2.63 2.67 5.60
CA ARG A 328 2.74 3.86 6.45
C ARG A 328 2.45 3.53 7.91
N ASP A 329 1.48 2.67 8.18
CA ASP A 329 1.12 2.28 9.54
C ASP A 329 2.26 1.52 10.22
N THR A 330 2.93 0.62 9.49
CA THR A 330 4.09 -0.13 10.02
C THR A 330 5.24 0.83 10.31
N ALA A 331 5.54 1.73 9.39
CA ALA A 331 6.60 2.72 9.55
C ALA A 331 6.32 3.65 10.74
N THR A 332 5.07 4.12 10.87
CA THR A 332 4.64 5.00 11.96
C THR A 332 4.74 4.28 13.31
N TYR A 333 4.22 3.05 13.40
CA TYR A 333 4.32 2.23 14.60
C TYR A 333 5.78 2.01 15.01
N TYR A 334 6.63 1.64 14.05
CA TYR A 334 8.06 1.43 14.29
C TYR A 334 8.74 2.71 14.80
N VAL A 335 8.51 3.86 14.16
CA VAL A 335 9.08 5.14 14.60
C VAL A 335 8.68 5.48 16.04
N GLU A 336 7.40 5.27 16.41
CA GLU A 336 6.95 5.51 17.78
C GLU A 336 7.55 4.50 18.79
N VAL A 337 7.78 3.23 18.40
CA VAL A 337 8.51 2.26 19.23
C VAL A 337 9.95 2.73 19.46
N VAL A 338 10.66 3.14 18.40
CA VAL A 338 12.06 3.61 18.51
C VAL A 338 12.16 4.88 19.34
N LYS A 339 11.22 5.81 19.16
CA LYS A 339 11.16 7.06 19.94
C LYS A 339 10.97 6.79 21.43
N ALA A 340 10.15 5.79 21.79
CA ALA A 340 9.92 5.41 23.19
C ALA A 340 11.06 4.54 23.78
N ALA A 341 11.66 3.64 22.99
CA ALA A 341 12.73 2.73 23.45
C ALA A 341 14.14 3.36 23.39
N GLY A 342 14.31 4.42 22.59
CA GLY A 342 15.58 5.06 22.27
C GLY A 342 16.22 4.51 21.00
N ALA A 343 16.90 5.38 20.24
CA ALA A 343 17.50 5.07 18.93
C ALA A 343 18.52 3.91 18.97
N ALA A 344 19.22 3.72 20.09
CA ALA A 344 20.14 2.59 20.27
C ALA A 344 19.45 1.20 20.17
N GLN A 345 18.13 1.15 20.37
CA GLN A 345 17.34 -0.08 20.30
C GLN A 345 16.63 -0.26 18.96
N ALA A 346 16.91 0.58 17.97
CA ALA A 346 16.21 0.57 16.69
C ALA A 346 16.30 -0.77 15.95
N LYS A 347 17.42 -1.48 16.05
CA LYS A 347 17.57 -2.82 15.45
C LYS A 347 16.76 -3.90 16.20
N ILE A 348 16.69 -3.83 17.53
CA ILE A 348 15.87 -4.76 18.31
C ILE A 348 14.39 -4.49 18.02
N ALA A 349 13.98 -3.22 17.97
CA ALA A 349 12.63 -2.83 17.57
C ALA A 349 12.27 -3.34 16.17
N ALA A 350 13.17 -3.20 15.19
CA ALA A 350 12.96 -3.69 13.83
C ALA A 350 12.68 -5.18 13.81
N ASN A 351 13.51 -5.98 14.51
CA ASN A 351 13.34 -7.42 14.58
C ASN A 351 12.01 -7.83 15.22
N TRP A 352 11.56 -7.14 16.28
CA TRP A 352 10.29 -7.41 16.94
C TRP A 352 9.07 -7.02 16.09
N VAL A 353 9.14 -5.88 15.40
CA VAL A 353 8.07 -5.42 14.50
C VAL A 353 7.92 -6.37 13.31
N MET A 354 9.01 -6.74 12.65
CA MET A 354 9.00 -7.63 11.48
C MET A 354 8.82 -9.12 11.83
N GLY A 355 9.17 -9.51 13.05
CA GLY A 355 9.11 -10.89 13.53
C GLY A 355 7.82 -11.17 14.30
N GLU A 356 7.89 -11.10 15.62
CA GLU A 356 6.81 -11.51 16.53
C GLU A 356 5.52 -10.71 16.32
N LEU A 357 5.60 -9.39 16.15
CA LEU A 357 4.43 -8.54 15.95
C LEU A 357 3.73 -8.86 14.63
N ALA A 358 4.46 -8.82 13.51
CA ALA A 358 3.93 -9.15 12.19
C ALA A 358 3.36 -10.58 12.12
N ALA A 359 4.05 -11.56 12.69
CA ALA A 359 3.55 -12.93 12.73
C ALA A 359 2.23 -13.06 13.52
N ARG A 360 2.09 -12.33 14.63
CA ARG A 360 0.88 -12.35 15.45
C ARG A 360 -0.28 -11.61 14.77
N LEU A 361 -0.01 -10.45 14.17
CA LEU A 361 -0.97 -9.69 13.36
C LEU A 361 -1.52 -10.54 12.21
N ASN A 362 -0.64 -11.20 11.45
CA ASN A 362 -1.04 -12.10 10.36
C ASN A 362 -1.90 -13.26 10.85
N LYS A 363 -1.58 -13.85 12.00
CA LYS A 363 -2.35 -14.96 12.59
C LYS A 363 -3.77 -14.53 13.01
N ASP A 364 -3.93 -13.29 13.47
CA ASP A 364 -5.22 -12.74 13.88
C ASP A 364 -5.91 -11.93 12.76
N GLU A 365 -5.33 -11.92 11.55
CA GLU A 365 -5.80 -11.18 10.38
C GLU A 365 -6.02 -9.67 10.64
N LYS A 366 -5.11 -9.05 11.41
CA LYS A 366 -5.17 -7.63 11.79
C LYS A 366 -4.08 -6.80 11.12
N GLY A 367 -4.41 -5.55 10.81
CA GLY A 367 -3.42 -4.53 10.49
C GLY A 367 -2.70 -4.02 11.74
N VAL A 368 -1.50 -3.45 11.57
CA VAL A 368 -0.71 -2.92 12.71
C VAL A 368 -1.41 -1.74 13.42
N ALA A 369 -2.26 -0.99 12.72
CA ALA A 369 -3.11 0.04 13.29
C ALA A 369 -4.11 -0.53 14.32
N ASP A 370 -4.54 -1.78 14.15
CA ASP A 370 -5.47 -2.50 15.04
C ASP A 370 -4.75 -3.39 16.06
N SER A 371 -3.43 -3.21 16.22
CA SER A 371 -2.63 -4.02 17.14
C SER A 371 -3.09 -3.80 18.59
N PRO A 372 -3.39 -4.86 19.35
CA PRO A 372 -3.69 -4.75 20.79
C PRO A 372 -2.48 -4.24 21.60
N VAL A 373 -1.27 -4.41 21.07
CA VAL A 373 -0.03 -3.97 21.73
C VAL A 373 0.38 -2.62 21.16
N SER A 374 0.29 -1.59 22.00
CA SER A 374 0.73 -0.24 21.65
C SER A 374 2.25 -0.16 21.46
N ALA A 375 2.72 0.83 20.68
CA ALA A 375 4.14 1.09 20.50
C ALA A 375 4.88 1.31 21.83
N ALA A 376 4.24 1.97 22.81
CA ALA A 376 4.81 2.20 24.13
C ALA A 376 4.98 0.90 24.94
N GLN A 377 4.02 -0.03 24.86
CA GLN A 377 4.14 -1.33 25.53
C GLN A 377 5.27 -2.16 24.93
N LEU A 378 5.38 -2.18 23.60
CA LEU A 378 6.47 -2.89 22.93
C LEU A 378 7.84 -2.25 23.25
N ALA A 379 7.93 -0.92 23.29
CA ALA A 379 9.14 -0.22 23.70
C ALA A 379 9.55 -0.57 25.14
N GLY A 380 8.59 -0.64 26.07
CA GLY A 380 8.84 -1.08 27.45
C GLY A 380 9.36 -2.52 27.52
N LEU A 381 8.82 -3.43 26.71
CA LEU A 381 9.34 -4.79 26.59
C LEU A 381 10.79 -4.81 26.08
N ILE A 382 11.08 -4.04 25.02
CA ILE A 382 12.42 -3.93 24.42
C ILE A 382 13.43 -3.39 25.44
N ALA A 383 13.04 -2.40 26.25
CA ALA A 383 13.91 -1.87 27.30
C ALA A 383 14.36 -2.94 28.30
N ARG A 384 13.47 -3.88 28.66
CA ARG A 384 13.77 -5.01 29.58
C ARG A 384 14.59 -6.13 28.95
N ILE A 385 14.59 -6.21 27.63
CA ILE A 385 15.53 -7.05 26.89
C ILE A 385 16.92 -6.38 26.91
N ALA A 386 16.97 -5.08 26.62
CA ALA A 386 18.21 -4.33 26.51
C ALA A 386 19.00 -4.25 27.82
N ASP A 387 18.31 -4.16 28.96
CA ASP A 387 18.94 -4.13 30.29
C ASP A 387 19.20 -5.54 30.89
N ASN A 388 18.87 -6.61 30.16
CA ASN A 388 18.96 -8.01 30.57
C ASN A 388 18.06 -8.41 31.76
N THR A 389 17.02 -7.65 32.08
CA THR A 389 15.99 -8.04 33.08
C THR A 389 15.27 -9.31 32.64
N ILE A 390 15.07 -9.49 31.33
CA ILE A 390 14.48 -10.70 30.73
C ILE A 390 15.27 -11.15 29.51
N SER A 391 15.22 -12.45 29.22
CA SER A 391 15.75 -13.01 27.96
C SER A 391 14.76 -12.84 26.82
N ASN A 392 15.22 -12.94 25.58
CA ASN A 392 14.35 -12.97 24.39
C ASN A 392 13.26 -14.05 24.48
N ASN A 393 13.55 -15.21 25.05
CA ASN A 393 12.55 -16.28 25.21
C ASN A 393 11.46 -15.90 26.22
N ILE A 394 11.82 -15.19 27.29
CA ILE A 394 10.86 -14.69 28.27
C ILE A 394 10.05 -13.53 27.66
N ALA A 395 10.70 -12.67 26.89
CA ALA A 395 10.04 -11.54 26.23
C ALA A 395 8.88 -11.99 25.34
N LYS A 396 8.98 -13.14 24.66
CA LYS A 396 7.87 -13.71 23.87
C LYS A 396 6.63 -14.01 24.73
N LYS A 397 6.83 -14.51 25.95
CA LYS A 397 5.72 -14.75 26.89
C LYS A 397 5.11 -13.46 27.41
N VAL A 398 5.95 -12.47 27.70
CA VAL A 398 5.49 -11.15 28.12
C VAL A 398 4.70 -10.47 27.00
N PHE A 399 5.18 -10.56 25.76
CA PHE A 399 4.47 -10.07 24.58
C PHE A 399 3.10 -10.73 24.41
N GLU A 400 3.03 -12.06 24.55
CA GLU A 400 1.75 -12.79 24.47
C GLU A 400 0.76 -12.35 25.55
N ALA A 401 1.23 -12.15 26.79
CA ALA A 401 0.40 -11.63 27.87
C ALA A 401 -0.07 -10.18 27.62
N LEU A 402 0.80 -9.31 27.08
CA LEU A 402 0.41 -7.95 26.67
C LEU A 402 -0.64 -7.98 25.56
N TRP A 403 -0.47 -8.87 24.58
CA TRP A 403 -1.42 -9.06 23.48
C TRP A 403 -2.81 -9.48 23.96
N ASN A 404 -2.86 -10.34 24.99
CA ASN A 404 -4.11 -10.81 25.58
C ASN A 404 -4.72 -9.84 26.60
N GLY A 405 -4.03 -8.75 26.94
CA GLY A 405 -4.49 -7.75 27.91
C GLY A 405 -4.29 -8.17 29.38
N ASP A 406 -3.40 -9.12 29.67
CA ASP A 406 -3.13 -9.62 31.02
C ASP A 406 -2.34 -8.62 31.91
N GLY A 407 -1.86 -7.52 31.32
CA GLY A 407 -1.21 -6.41 32.02
C GLY A 407 -1.11 -5.16 31.15
N ALA A 408 -1.03 -3.99 31.79
CA ALA A 408 -0.92 -2.72 31.09
C ALA A 408 0.51 -2.46 30.58
N THR A 409 1.54 -3.00 31.25
CA THR A 409 2.96 -2.79 30.91
C THR A 409 3.76 -4.08 30.99
N ALA A 410 4.92 -4.11 30.31
CA ALA A 410 5.83 -5.26 30.37
C ALA A 410 6.30 -5.53 31.81
N ASP A 411 6.62 -4.48 32.58
CA ASP A 411 7.07 -4.59 33.98
C ASP A 411 5.99 -5.22 34.87
N GLU A 412 4.73 -4.82 34.71
CA GLU A 412 3.61 -5.41 35.44
C GLU A 412 3.45 -6.91 35.16
N VAL A 413 3.54 -7.31 33.90
CA VAL A 413 3.47 -8.73 33.51
C VAL A 413 4.67 -9.51 34.07
N ILE A 414 5.88 -8.94 33.98
CA ILE A 414 7.10 -9.56 34.48
C ILE A 414 7.00 -9.82 35.99
N ASP A 415 6.52 -8.83 36.75
CA ASP A 415 6.40 -8.94 38.21
C ASP A 415 5.28 -9.92 38.60
N LYS A 416 4.09 -9.81 38.00
CA LYS A 416 2.95 -10.72 38.28
C LYS A 416 3.28 -12.18 38.02
N GLN A 417 4.01 -12.46 36.94
CA GLN A 417 4.35 -13.82 36.53
C GLN A 417 5.73 -14.28 37.03
N GLY A 418 6.45 -13.43 37.77
CA GLY A 418 7.77 -13.73 38.33
C GLY A 418 8.81 -14.08 37.27
N LEU A 419 8.83 -13.35 36.16
CA LEU A 419 9.59 -13.68 34.94
C LEU A 419 11.00 -13.08 34.89
N LYS A 420 11.45 -12.39 35.95
CA LYS A 420 12.82 -11.84 35.98
C LYS A 420 13.87 -12.93 35.78
N GLN A 421 14.86 -12.61 34.96
CA GLN A 421 15.99 -13.47 34.70
C GLN A 421 16.84 -13.60 35.96
N VAL A 422 17.26 -14.82 36.27
CA VAL A 422 18.22 -15.12 37.33
C VAL A 422 19.61 -14.97 36.72
N THR A 423 20.37 -14.00 37.22
CA THR A 423 21.74 -13.71 36.80
C THR A 423 22.78 -13.97 37.90
N ASP A 424 22.34 -14.41 39.07
CA ASP A 424 23.23 -14.74 40.18
C ASP A 424 23.87 -16.11 39.95
N VAL A 425 25.21 -16.12 39.85
CA VAL A 425 26.02 -17.34 39.67
C VAL A 425 25.73 -18.36 40.77
N SER A 426 25.51 -17.92 42.01
CA SER A 426 25.24 -18.80 43.15
C SER A 426 23.92 -19.56 43.04
N ALA A 427 22.96 -19.01 42.27
CA ALA A 427 21.68 -19.66 42.00
C ALA A 427 21.72 -20.57 40.75
N ILE A 428 22.64 -20.31 39.81
CA ILE A 428 22.76 -21.07 38.55
C ILE A 428 23.69 -22.29 38.72
N GLU A 429 24.78 -22.16 39.49
CA GLU A 429 25.76 -23.26 39.66
C GLU A 429 25.16 -24.57 40.17
N PRO A 430 24.27 -24.59 41.18
CA PRO A 430 23.66 -25.83 41.66
C PRO A 430 22.82 -26.52 40.59
N ILE A 431 22.09 -25.74 39.78
CA ILE A 431 21.28 -26.26 38.67
C ILE A 431 22.18 -26.88 37.60
N ILE A 432 23.31 -26.24 37.29
CA ILE A 432 24.29 -26.78 36.34
C ILE A 432 24.88 -28.10 36.87
N ASP A 433 25.25 -28.15 38.15
CA ASP A 433 25.82 -29.37 38.75
C ASP A 433 24.82 -30.54 38.73
N GLU A 434 23.54 -30.27 39.03
CA GLU A 434 22.48 -31.26 38.92
C GLU A 434 22.29 -31.75 37.47
N VAL A 435 22.28 -30.83 36.50
CA VAL A 435 22.14 -31.19 35.08
C VAL A 435 23.33 -32.00 34.59
N LEU A 436 24.56 -31.63 34.96
CA LEU A 436 25.77 -32.38 34.60
C LEU A 436 25.77 -33.78 35.21
N ALA A 437 25.36 -33.93 36.48
CA ALA A 437 25.22 -35.22 37.13
C ALA A 437 24.18 -36.13 36.45
N ASN A 438 23.04 -35.56 36.07
CA ASN A 438 21.93 -36.28 35.44
C ASN A 438 22.13 -36.55 33.94
N ASN A 439 23.16 -35.98 33.31
CA ASN A 439 23.41 -36.08 31.86
C ASN A 439 24.85 -36.54 31.55
N ALA A 440 25.37 -37.51 32.31
CA ALA A 440 26.74 -38.02 32.19
C ALA A 440 27.14 -38.42 30.76
N GLN A 441 26.21 -38.98 29.97
CA GLN A 441 26.46 -39.33 28.56
C GLN A 441 26.79 -38.09 27.71
N ASN A 442 25.99 -37.03 27.82
CA ASN A 442 26.20 -35.79 27.05
C ASN A 442 27.52 -35.11 27.46
N VAL A 443 27.90 -35.20 28.74
CA VAL A 443 29.20 -34.70 29.24
C VAL A 443 30.36 -35.46 28.60
N ALA A 444 30.31 -36.79 28.55
CA ALA A 444 31.34 -37.60 27.92
C ALA A 444 31.43 -37.34 26.41
N GLU A 445 30.29 -37.20 25.74
CA GLU A 445 30.23 -36.90 24.31
C GLU A 445 30.82 -35.52 23.97
N TYR A 446 30.55 -34.50 24.78
CA TYR A 446 31.16 -33.17 24.60
C TYR A 446 32.68 -33.22 24.80
N LYS A 447 33.17 -33.90 25.85
CA LYS A 447 34.61 -34.09 26.09
C LYS A 447 35.31 -34.90 24.99
N ALA A 448 34.58 -35.73 24.26
CA ALA A 448 35.07 -36.43 23.08
C ALA A 448 35.03 -35.58 21.79
N GLY A 449 34.70 -34.28 21.88
CA GLY A 449 34.73 -33.33 20.77
C GLY A 449 33.40 -33.14 20.04
N LYS A 450 32.27 -33.71 20.52
CA LYS A 450 30.96 -33.47 19.89
C LYS A 450 30.32 -32.19 20.41
N GLU A 451 30.51 -31.08 19.69
CA GLU A 451 29.94 -29.78 20.06
C GLU A 451 28.40 -29.77 20.22
N LYS A 452 27.67 -30.63 19.47
CA LYS A 452 26.21 -30.73 19.60
C LYS A 452 25.74 -31.15 21.01
N ALA A 453 26.54 -31.90 21.75
CA ALA A 453 26.22 -32.33 23.11
C ALA A 453 26.22 -31.14 24.10
N PHE A 454 26.99 -30.09 23.82
CA PHE A 454 27.00 -28.87 24.61
C PHE A 454 25.66 -28.11 24.51
N ASN A 455 25.14 -27.95 23.29
CA ASN A 455 23.84 -27.29 23.09
C ASN A 455 22.70 -28.05 23.76
N ALA A 456 22.77 -29.39 23.82
CA ALA A 456 21.82 -30.21 24.57
C ALA A 456 21.89 -29.94 26.08
N LEU A 457 23.10 -29.83 26.65
CA LEU A 457 23.29 -29.49 28.08
C LEU A 457 22.78 -28.08 28.39
N VAL A 458 23.04 -27.08 27.54
CA VAL A 458 22.47 -25.73 27.67
C VAL A 458 20.94 -25.80 27.68
N GLY A 459 20.34 -26.57 26.77
CA GLY A 459 18.90 -26.77 26.72
C GLY A 459 18.33 -27.39 28.01
N GLN A 460 19.03 -28.35 28.63
CA GLN A 460 18.61 -28.97 29.89
C GLN A 460 18.71 -27.99 31.07
N VAL A 461 19.76 -27.17 31.16
CA VAL A 461 19.89 -26.13 32.19
C VAL A 461 18.79 -25.06 32.04
N MET A 462 18.49 -24.66 30.80
CA MET A 462 17.39 -23.73 30.52
C MET A 462 16.04 -24.34 30.90
N LYS A 463 15.83 -25.65 30.68
CA LYS A 463 14.60 -26.35 31.09
C LYS A 463 14.47 -26.42 32.62
N ALA A 464 15.54 -26.81 33.32
CA ALA A 464 15.56 -26.93 34.78
C ALA A 464 15.35 -25.57 35.48
N SER A 465 15.91 -24.50 34.93
CA SER A 465 15.68 -23.13 35.40
C SER A 465 14.35 -22.51 34.95
N LYS A 466 13.46 -23.29 34.30
CA LYS A 466 12.19 -22.83 33.70
C LYS A 466 12.37 -21.64 32.73
N GLY A 467 13.53 -21.57 32.09
CA GLY A 467 13.93 -20.52 31.15
C GLY A 467 14.42 -19.24 31.81
N LYS A 468 14.58 -19.21 33.14
CA LYS A 468 14.96 -18.00 33.89
C LYS A 468 16.47 -17.79 33.97
N ALA A 469 17.30 -18.81 33.79
CA ALA A 469 18.75 -18.61 33.84
C ALA A 469 19.23 -17.80 32.61
N SER A 470 20.21 -16.91 32.81
CA SER A 470 20.85 -16.18 31.71
C SER A 470 21.54 -17.12 30.73
N PRO A 471 21.17 -17.13 29.43
CA PRO A 471 21.82 -17.99 28.44
C PRO A 471 23.33 -17.75 28.37
N ALA A 472 23.77 -16.48 28.43
CA ALA A 472 25.19 -16.13 28.37
C ALA A 472 25.97 -16.70 29.56
N GLN A 473 25.46 -16.54 30.78
CA GLN A 473 26.11 -17.08 31.98
C GLN A 473 26.04 -18.60 32.04
N VAL A 474 24.93 -19.22 31.60
CA VAL A 474 24.84 -20.68 31.50
C VAL A 474 25.91 -21.23 30.57
N ASN A 475 26.11 -20.60 29.41
CA ASN A 475 27.17 -20.97 28.47
C ASN A 475 28.57 -20.82 29.09
N GLU A 476 28.83 -19.70 29.77
CA GLU A 476 30.12 -19.43 30.41
C GLU A 476 30.42 -20.43 31.54
N LEU A 477 29.48 -20.65 32.45
CA LEU A 477 29.62 -21.56 33.59
C LEU A 477 29.72 -23.02 33.15
N LEU A 478 28.93 -23.45 32.15
CA LEU A 478 29.05 -24.80 31.58
C LEU A 478 30.42 -25.02 30.94
N LYS A 479 30.93 -24.07 30.15
CA LYS A 479 32.29 -24.17 29.58
C LYS A 479 33.33 -24.29 30.69
N LYS A 480 33.25 -23.43 31.70
CA LYS A 480 34.17 -23.43 32.85
C LYS A 480 34.15 -24.76 33.62
N LYS A 481 32.98 -25.38 33.82
CA LYS A 481 32.85 -26.67 34.53
C LYS A 481 33.23 -27.88 33.67
N LEU A 482 33.11 -27.79 32.35
CA LEU A 482 33.40 -28.88 31.44
C LEU A 482 34.86 -28.96 30.99
N GLY A 483 35.62 -27.86 31.14
CA GLY A 483 37.03 -27.76 30.79
C GLY A 483 37.23 -26.96 29.52
#